data_AF-A0A535RDZ6-F1
#
_entry.id   AF-A0A535RDZ6-F1
#
_cell.length_a   1.000
_cell.length_b   1.000
_cell.length_c   1.000
_cell.angle_alpha   90.00
_cell.angle_beta   90.00
_cell.angle_gamma   90.00
#
_symmetry.space_group_name_H-M   'P 1'
#
loop_
_entity.id
_entity.type
_entity.pdbx_description
1 polymer ?
#
loop_
_entity_poly.entity_id
_entity_poly.type
_entity_poly.pdbx_seq_one_letter_code
_entity_poly.pdbx_strand_id
1 'polypeptide(L)'
;MFSGEIGHFDYCIGSNPITPNGICPSGNNEAIGASSEPSDADDMTKTPGGGGCYPASSSTLVQVPGCIGPIFQNSGFDGGSYLPIWPDGTRMHPKPVEFSSPLTGSGYDVQYSRVAFETTTPLNEAQIFGTCNIVSGAGCTIIPPTDDQTKNPPGFVPAAFYPFYSNRNVGGQCVWQLGNHIQGNTNDFGGNPQYGTVFPEPETITGGGVVNVFIAFRQILSTNPCRA
;
A
#
# COMPACT_ATOMS: atom_id res chain seq x y z
N MET A 1 2.77 11.52 -5.97
CA MET A 1 2.56 10.08 -5.80
C MET A 1 2.98 9.76 -4.36
N PHE A 2 2.04 9.56 -3.43
CA PHE A 2 2.34 9.36 -1.99
C PHE A 2 1.89 7.98 -1.47
N SER A 3 1.40 7.07 -2.31
CA SER A 3 1.03 5.74 -1.82
C SER A 3 0.89 4.74 -2.95
N GLY A 4 2.01 4.15 -3.33
CA GLY A 4 2.03 2.83 -3.96
C GLY A 4 2.67 1.83 -3.02
N GLU A 5 3.67 2.28 -2.26
CA GLU A 5 4.44 1.45 -1.35
C GLU A 5 5.18 2.38 -0.38
N ILE A 6 4.58 2.69 0.77
CA ILE A 6 5.37 3.23 1.89
C ILE A 6 6.10 2.00 2.39
N GLY A 7 7.36 1.83 1.99
CA GLY A 7 8.13 0.58 2.00
C GLY A 7 7.77 -0.45 3.07
N HIS A 8 7.83 -1.72 2.70
CA HIS A 8 7.46 -2.83 3.57
C HIS A 8 8.19 -2.79 4.92
N PHE A 9 7.39 -2.61 5.97
CA PHE A 9 7.78 -2.76 7.36
C PHE A 9 6.95 -3.89 7.93
N ASP A 10 7.63 -4.90 8.45
CA ASP A 10 6.97 -5.95 9.21
C ASP A 10 7.43 -5.98 10.68
N TYR A 11 6.50 -6.31 11.56
CA TYR A 11 6.74 -6.34 12.99
C TYR A 11 7.49 -7.63 13.35
N CYS A 12 8.60 -7.53 14.07
CA CYS A 12 9.26 -8.72 14.60
C CYS A 12 9.13 -8.73 16.12
N ILE A 13 8.20 -9.53 16.65
CA ILE A 13 7.79 -9.51 18.05
C ILE A 13 7.98 -10.88 18.69
N GLY A 14 8.76 -10.92 19.78
CA GLY A 14 8.88 -12.10 20.60
C GLY A 14 9.97 -11.95 21.66
N SER A 15 10.30 -13.05 22.32
CA SER A 15 11.28 -13.07 23.41
C SER A 15 12.72 -13.23 22.92
N ASN A 16 12.93 -13.65 21.68
CA ASN A 16 14.26 -13.88 21.14
C ASN A 16 14.89 -12.56 20.66
N PRO A 17 16.16 -12.26 21.04
CA PRO A 17 16.80 -11.00 20.69
C PRO A 17 16.97 -10.80 19.18
N ILE A 18 16.59 -9.63 18.69
CA ILE A 18 16.80 -9.22 17.29
C ILE A 18 18.22 -8.68 17.13
N THR A 19 18.97 -9.30 16.22
CA THR A 19 20.29 -8.79 15.82
C THR A 19 20.10 -7.69 14.78
N PRO A 20 20.66 -6.47 14.96
CA PRO A 20 20.53 -5.41 13.96
C PRO A 20 21.02 -5.83 12.57
N ASN A 21 20.23 -5.55 11.53
CA ASN A 21 20.41 -6.02 10.15
C ASN A 21 20.37 -7.56 9.99
N GLY A 22 19.82 -8.27 10.99
CA GLY A 22 19.58 -9.70 10.93
C GLY A 22 18.22 -10.03 10.32
N ILE A 23 17.77 -11.25 10.57
CA ILE A 23 16.42 -11.75 10.27
C ILE A 23 15.54 -11.71 11.52
N CYS A 24 14.22 -11.86 11.37
CA CYS A 24 13.37 -12.05 12.52
C CYS A 24 13.75 -13.39 13.18
N PRO A 25 14.12 -13.42 14.48
CA PRO A 25 14.61 -14.64 15.10
C PRO A 25 13.53 -15.72 15.16
N SER A 26 13.88 -16.95 14.77
CA SER A 26 13.00 -18.11 14.94
C SER A 26 12.42 -18.17 16.36
N GLY A 27 11.10 -18.31 16.48
CA GLY A 27 10.37 -18.29 17.75
C GLY A 27 9.84 -16.90 18.15
N ASN A 28 10.16 -15.87 17.37
CA ASN A 28 9.37 -14.64 17.32
C ASN A 28 8.29 -14.78 16.24
N ASN A 29 7.39 -13.80 16.22
CA ASN A 29 6.36 -13.66 15.22
C ASN A 29 6.58 -12.42 14.35
N GLU A 30 6.17 -12.56 13.11
CA GLU A 30 5.98 -11.52 12.10
C GLU A 30 4.56 -10.93 12.21
N ALA A 31 4.37 -9.73 11.65
CA ALA A 31 3.15 -8.93 11.68
C ALA A 31 2.49 -8.76 13.08
N ILE A 32 1.24 -8.25 13.09
CA ILE A 32 0.45 -8.07 14.31
C ILE A 32 -1.01 -8.47 14.10
N GLY A 33 -1.67 -8.81 15.21
CA GLY A 33 -3.11 -9.06 15.21
C GLY A 33 -3.46 -10.31 14.41
N ALA A 34 -4.42 -10.17 13.48
CA ALA A 34 -4.92 -11.30 12.69
C ALA A 34 -3.93 -11.79 11.61
N SER A 35 -2.96 -10.96 11.24
CA SER A 35 -1.89 -11.31 10.31
C SER A 35 -0.66 -11.87 11.02
N SER A 36 -0.65 -11.96 12.36
CA SER A 36 0.55 -12.41 13.06
C SER A 36 0.85 -13.89 12.77
N GLU A 37 2.09 -14.15 12.35
CA GLU A 37 2.55 -15.48 11.98
C GLU A 37 3.95 -15.78 12.51
N PRO A 38 4.39 -17.05 12.55
CA PRO A 38 5.75 -17.39 12.98
C PRO A 38 6.78 -16.79 12.01
N SER A 39 7.87 -16.23 12.54
CA SER A 39 8.94 -15.66 11.72
C SER A 39 9.41 -16.62 10.63
N ASP A 40 9.55 -16.15 9.41
CA ASP A 40 10.11 -16.93 8.32
C ASP A 40 11.40 -16.31 7.71
N ALA A 41 11.76 -16.69 6.50
CA ALA A 41 13.03 -16.34 5.86
C ALA A 41 12.87 -15.34 4.70
N ASP A 42 11.69 -14.80 4.43
CA ASP A 42 11.51 -13.80 3.38
C ASP A 42 12.01 -12.40 3.79
N ASP A 43 12.05 -12.11 5.09
CA ASP A 43 12.69 -10.94 5.73
C ASP A 43 14.24 -11.02 5.75
N MET A 44 14.84 -11.62 4.71
CA MET A 44 16.26 -11.91 4.63
C MET A 44 17.12 -10.80 3.99
N THR A 45 18.28 -10.59 4.61
CA THR A 45 19.34 -9.70 4.14
C THR A 45 20.32 -10.42 3.20
N LYS A 46 20.14 -10.35 1.87
CA LYS A 46 21.25 -10.68 0.93
C LYS A 46 21.33 -9.89 -0.38
N THR A 47 20.67 -8.73 -0.50
CA THR A 47 20.92 -7.84 -1.66
C THR A 47 21.62 -6.54 -1.25
N PRO A 48 22.55 -6.02 -2.08
CA PRO A 48 23.08 -4.67 -1.89
C PRO A 48 21.92 -3.68 -2.13
N GLY A 49 21.36 -3.13 -1.06
CA GLY A 49 20.15 -2.29 -1.15
C GLY A 49 19.54 -1.84 0.18
N GLY A 50 19.87 -2.49 1.30
CA GLY A 50 19.41 -2.06 2.62
C GLY A 50 18.09 -2.72 3.01
N GLY A 51 18.21 -3.83 3.74
CA GLY A 51 17.11 -4.51 4.43
C GLY A 51 17.64 -5.16 5.71
N GLY A 52 16.75 -5.57 6.61
CA GLY A 52 17.03 -6.32 7.82
C GLY A 52 16.17 -5.92 9.02
N CYS A 53 16.23 -6.75 10.06
CA CYS A 53 15.47 -6.55 11.29
C CYS A 53 16.25 -5.75 12.33
N TYR A 54 15.50 -4.95 13.08
CA TYR A 54 16.03 -4.06 14.10
C TYR A 54 15.27 -4.24 15.41
N PRO A 55 15.97 -4.31 16.56
CA PRO A 55 15.31 -4.27 17.86
C PRO A 55 14.64 -2.92 18.08
N ALA A 56 13.65 -2.87 18.98
CA ALA A 56 12.93 -1.65 19.33
C ALA A 56 13.87 -0.50 19.74
N SER A 57 14.99 -0.85 20.40
CA SER A 57 16.06 0.06 20.82
C SER A 57 16.79 0.76 19.68
N SER A 58 16.61 0.33 18.43
CA SER A 58 17.13 1.03 17.25
C SER A 58 16.31 2.25 16.86
N SER A 59 15.06 2.35 17.30
CA SER A 59 14.25 3.56 17.10
C SER A 59 14.56 4.60 18.17
N THR A 60 14.58 5.88 17.81
CA THR A 60 14.86 6.98 18.75
C THR A 60 13.61 7.63 19.32
N LEU A 61 12.42 7.33 18.80
CA LEU A 61 11.16 7.97 19.19
C LEU A 61 10.11 6.93 19.63
N VAL A 62 9.68 6.08 18.71
CA VAL A 62 8.68 5.03 18.99
C VAL A 62 9.39 3.68 18.94
N GLN A 63 9.56 3.04 20.09
CA GLN A 63 10.28 1.78 20.25
C GLN A 63 9.49 0.63 19.61
N VAL A 64 9.60 0.48 18.29
CA VAL A 64 8.96 -0.59 17.52
C VAL A 64 10.04 -1.49 16.94
N PRO A 65 10.10 -2.79 17.31
CA PRO A 65 10.96 -3.74 16.64
C PRO A 65 10.34 -4.14 15.30
N GLY A 66 11.17 -4.38 14.30
CA GLY A 66 10.67 -4.82 13.01
C GLY A 66 11.73 -4.93 11.94
N CYS A 67 11.30 -5.46 10.82
CA CYS A 67 12.08 -5.75 9.64
C CYS A 67 11.72 -4.75 8.55
N ILE A 68 12.74 -4.31 7.83
CA ILE A 68 12.56 -3.55 6.59
C ILE A 68 13.15 -4.38 5.46
N GLY A 69 12.39 -4.56 4.38
CA GLY A 69 12.87 -5.26 3.19
C GLY A 69 13.33 -4.28 2.11
N PRO A 70 14.24 -4.68 1.19
CA PRO A 70 14.31 -4.02 -0.10
C PRO A 70 12.98 -4.22 -0.85
N ILE A 71 12.65 -3.28 -1.74
CA ILE A 71 11.40 -3.17 -2.56
C ILE A 71 11.00 -4.48 -3.30
N PHE A 72 11.86 -5.50 -3.35
CA PHE A 72 11.62 -6.76 -4.07
C PHE A 72 11.61 -8.02 -3.20
N GLN A 73 11.74 -7.93 -1.86
CA GLN A 73 11.90 -9.12 -1.01
C GLN A 73 10.95 -9.20 0.19
N ASN A 74 10.54 -8.08 0.77
CA ASN A 74 9.32 -8.08 1.57
C ASN A 74 8.22 -7.70 0.59
N SER A 75 7.48 -8.71 0.15
CA SER A 75 6.69 -8.66 -1.07
C SER A 75 5.19 -8.74 -0.79
N GLY A 76 4.86 -9.10 0.45
CA GLY A 76 3.53 -9.30 0.96
C GLY A 76 2.84 -8.04 1.44
N PHE A 77 1.58 -7.89 1.03
CA PHE A 77 0.72 -6.80 1.45
C PHE A 77 0.06 -7.09 2.83
N ASP A 78 0.85 -7.46 3.83
CA ASP A 78 0.45 -7.90 5.19
C ASP A 78 1.03 -7.02 6.32
N GLY A 79 2.07 -6.24 6.02
CA GLY A 79 2.67 -5.30 6.97
C GLY A 79 1.67 -4.27 7.51
N GLY A 80 2.06 -3.54 8.57
CA GLY A 80 1.14 -2.69 9.34
C GLY A 80 0.29 -1.68 8.53
N SER A 81 0.79 -1.21 7.38
CA SER A 81 0.05 -0.32 6.47
C SER A 81 -1.16 -0.99 5.77
N TYR A 82 -1.18 -2.33 5.74
CA TYR A 82 -2.24 -3.18 5.17
C TYR A 82 -3.16 -3.76 6.24
N LEU A 83 -3.15 -3.14 7.43
CA LEU A 83 -4.11 -3.35 8.49
C LEU A 83 -5.04 -2.13 8.63
N PRO A 84 -6.26 -2.30 9.17
CA PRO A 84 -7.21 -1.20 9.36
C PRO A 84 -6.84 -0.25 10.52
N ILE A 85 -5.54 -0.03 10.78
CA ILE A 85 -4.98 0.81 11.85
C ILE A 85 -4.46 2.16 11.31
N TRP A 86 -5.06 2.64 10.22
CA TRP A 86 -4.68 3.89 9.57
C TRP A 86 -4.84 5.10 10.51
N PRO A 87 -4.01 6.16 10.32
CA PRO A 87 -4.23 7.43 10.99
C PRO A 87 -5.71 7.85 10.89
N ASP A 88 -6.36 8.07 12.03
CA ASP A 88 -7.78 8.45 12.12
C ASP A 88 -8.00 9.72 12.97
N GLY A 89 -6.92 10.29 13.51
CA GLY A 89 -6.95 11.48 14.36
C GLY A 89 -7.49 11.25 15.77
N THR A 90 -7.65 10.01 16.22
CA THR A 90 -7.99 9.67 17.60
C THR A 90 -6.78 9.83 18.53
N ARG A 91 -6.97 9.60 19.83
CA ARG A 91 -5.89 9.71 20.82
C ARG A 91 -4.71 8.76 20.56
N MET A 92 -4.98 7.60 19.96
CA MET A 92 -4.00 6.52 19.78
C MET A 92 -3.44 6.45 18.35
N HIS A 93 -4.04 7.15 17.38
CA HIS A 93 -3.55 7.17 16.00
C HIS A 93 -3.28 8.62 15.53
N PRO A 94 -2.22 8.85 14.73
CA PRO A 94 -1.95 10.15 14.14
C PRO A 94 -3.13 10.70 13.33
N LYS A 95 -3.07 11.98 12.96
CA LYS A 95 -3.99 12.54 11.98
C LYS A 95 -3.67 12.00 10.57
N PRO A 96 -4.70 11.78 9.74
CA PRO A 96 -4.49 11.44 8.32
C PRO A 96 -3.68 12.51 7.61
N VAL A 97 -2.96 12.09 6.56
CA VAL A 97 -2.43 13.04 5.58
C VAL A 97 -3.63 13.63 4.83
N GLU A 98 -3.79 14.94 4.97
CA GLU A 98 -4.83 15.72 4.32
C GLU A 98 -4.18 16.61 3.25
N PHE A 99 -4.76 16.65 2.04
CA PHE A 99 -4.27 17.48 0.95
C PHE A 99 -5.41 18.06 0.12
N SER A 100 -5.22 19.26 -0.41
CA SER A 100 -6.18 19.89 -1.33
C SER A 100 -6.06 19.31 -2.73
N SER A 101 -7.10 19.47 -3.55
CA SER A 101 -6.96 19.18 -4.99
C SER A 101 -5.82 20.02 -5.59
N PRO A 102 -4.97 19.42 -6.43
CA PRO A 102 -3.99 20.20 -7.17
C PRO A 102 -4.69 21.14 -8.15
N LEU A 103 -4.02 22.23 -8.49
CA LEU A 103 -4.44 23.19 -9.51
C LEU A 103 -3.53 23.07 -10.73
N THR A 104 -4.02 23.52 -11.88
CA THR A 104 -3.31 23.53 -13.16
C THR A 104 -3.30 24.92 -13.79
N GLY A 105 -2.80 25.04 -15.02
CA GLY A 105 -2.60 26.31 -15.72
C GLY A 105 -1.29 27.00 -15.33
N SER A 106 -0.91 28.05 -16.06
CA SER A 106 0.35 28.77 -15.83
C SER A 106 0.42 29.46 -14.47
N GLY A 107 -0.74 29.71 -13.84
CA GLY A 107 -0.84 30.32 -12.51
C GLY A 107 -1.13 29.34 -11.39
N TYR A 108 -1.28 28.03 -11.65
CA TYR A 108 -1.80 27.05 -10.69
C TYR A 108 -3.12 27.51 -10.05
N ASP A 109 -4.05 28.02 -10.86
CA ASP A 109 -5.32 28.61 -10.46
C ASP A 109 -6.54 27.97 -11.15
N VAL A 110 -6.30 26.99 -12.03
CA VAL A 110 -7.36 26.27 -12.74
C VAL A 110 -7.64 24.94 -12.06
N GLN A 111 -8.90 24.70 -11.69
CA GLN A 111 -9.34 23.43 -11.11
C GLN A 111 -9.36 22.31 -12.16
N TYR A 112 -8.92 21.11 -11.79
CA TYR A 112 -9.20 19.93 -12.60
C TYR A 112 -10.71 19.67 -12.65
N SER A 113 -11.24 19.45 -13.85
CA SER A 113 -12.66 19.18 -14.06
C SER A 113 -13.07 17.80 -13.53
N ARG A 114 -12.13 16.85 -13.50
CA ARG A 114 -12.29 15.45 -13.11
C ARG A 114 -11.05 14.97 -12.36
N VAL A 115 -11.23 13.88 -11.62
CA VAL A 115 -10.16 13.13 -10.96
C VAL A 115 -10.30 11.65 -11.32
N ALA A 116 -9.22 10.90 -11.14
CA ALA A 116 -9.23 9.46 -11.26
C ALA A 116 -8.67 8.84 -9.98
N PHE A 117 -9.24 7.71 -9.57
CA PHE A 117 -8.63 6.83 -8.61
C PHE A 117 -7.86 5.76 -9.36
N GLU A 118 -6.65 5.48 -8.86
CA GLU A 118 -5.74 4.54 -9.49
C GLU A 118 -4.93 3.79 -8.44
N THR A 119 -4.72 2.52 -8.70
CA THR A 119 -3.74 1.70 -7.99
C THR A 119 -3.03 0.76 -8.97
N THR A 120 -1.77 0.46 -8.70
CA THR A 120 -0.88 -0.34 -9.55
C THR A 120 -0.72 -1.79 -9.08
N THR A 121 -1.68 -2.32 -8.31
CA THR A 121 -1.62 -3.72 -7.81
C THR A 121 -1.35 -4.78 -8.88
N PRO A 122 -1.86 -4.69 -10.14
CA PRO A 122 -1.58 -5.71 -11.16
C PRO A 122 -0.08 -5.91 -11.46
N LEU A 123 0.73 -4.85 -11.38
CA LEU A 123 2.16 -4.95 -11.64
C LEU A 123 2.85 -5.81 -10.58
N ASN A 124 2.56 -5.54 -9.31
CA ASN A 124 3.09 -6.29 -8.17
C ASN A 124 2.60 -7.75 -8.21
N GLU A 125 1.31 -7.97 -8.46
CA GLU A 125 0.72 -9.30 -8.61
C GLU A 125 1.41 -10.15 -9.70
N ALA A 126 1.80 -9.53 -10.80
CA ALA A 126 2.48 -10.22 -11.88
C ALA A 126 3.96 -10.49 -11.59
N GLN A 127 4.68 -9.51 -11.03
CA GLN A 127 6.12 -9.60 -10.83
C GLN A 127 6.51 -10.47 -9.62
N ILE A 128 5.73 -10.40 -8.54
CA ILE A 128 6.03 -11.06 -7.28
C ILE A 128 5.33 -12.42 -7.22
N PHE A 129 4.03 -12.45 -7.50
CA PHE A 129 3.19 -13.62 -7.23
C PHE A 129 2.86 -14.45 -8.47
N GLY A 130 3.02 -13.87 -9.67
CA GLY A 130 2.66 -14.50 -10.94
C GLY A 130 1.15 -14.78 -11.09
N THR A 131 0.31 -14.12 -10.31
CA THR A 131 -1.16 -14.34 -10.28
C THR A 131 -1.91 -13.49 -11.30
N CYS A 132 -1.33 -12.37 -11.72
CA CYS A 132 -1.89 -11.45 -12.71
C CYS A 132 -1.16 -11.53 -14.05
N ASN A 133 -1.91 -11.58 -15.14
CA ASN A 133 -1.39 -11.47 -16.50
C ASN A 133 -1.52 -10.03 -17.02
N ILE A 134 -0.44 -9.25 -16.95
CA ILE A 134 -0.43 -7.84 -17.40
C ILE A 134 -0.59 -7.66 -18.91
N VAL A 135 -0.54 -8.73 -19.71
CA VAL A 135 -0.81 -8.65 -21.17
C VAL A 135 -2.31 -8.71 -21.44
N SER A 136 -3.06 -9.49 -20.67
CA SER A 136 -4.51 -9.69 -20.88
C SER A 136 -5.40 -9.08 -19.79
N GLY A 137 -4.84 -8.67 -18.66
CA GLY A 137 -5.55 -8.25 -17.45
C GLY A 137 -6.20 -9.41 -16.69
N ALA A 138 -5.98 -10.67 -17.10
CA ALA A 138 -6.60 -11.82 -16.47
C ALA A 138 -5.94 -12.15 -15.12
N GLY A 139 -6.76 -12.46 -14.11
CA GLY A 139 -6.30 -12.89 -12.79
C GLY A 139 -5.91 -11.77 -11.82
N CYS A 140 -5.94 -10.51 -12.26
CA CYS A 140 -5.52 -9.37 -11.45
C CYS A 140 -6.62 -8.97 -10.45
N THR A 141 -6.24 -8.51 -9.26
CA THR A 141 -7.14 -8.15 -8.16
C THR A 141 -6.88 -6.75 -7.60
N ILE A 142 -7.94 -6.09 -7.12
CA ILE A 142 -7.81 -4.75 -6.50
C ILE A 142 -7.11 -4.87 -5.15
N ILE A 143 -7.47 -5.91 -4.38
CA ILE A 143 -6.82 -6.21 -3.11
C ILE A 143 -5.65 -7.14 -3.42
N PRO A 144 -4.41 -6.67 -3.23
CA PRO A 144 -3.24 -7.45 -3.57
C PRO A 144 -3.06 -8.62 -2.59
N PRO A 145 -2.37 -9.69 -3.01
CA PRO A 145 -2.01 -10.80 -2.13
C PRO A 145 -0.89 -10.43 -1.14
N THR A 146 -0.84 -11.15 -0.03
CA THR A 146 0.26 -11.22 0.93
C THR A 146 1.26 -12.30 0.48
N ASP A 147 2.44 -12.38 1.10
CA ASP A 147 3.36 -13.50 0.89
C ASP A 147 2.97 -14.77 1.66
N ASP A 148 1.98 -14.71 2.56
CA ASP A 148 1.40 -15.89 3.21
C ASP A 148 0.83 -16.88 2.19
N GLN A 149 1.29 -18.12 2.30
CA GLN A 149 0.79 -19.22 1.49
C GLN A 149 -0.29 -20.02 2.21
N THR A 150 -1.45 -20.12 1.56
CA THR A 150 -2.45 -21.13 1.90
C THR A 150 -2.04 -22.48 1.34
N LYS A 151 -2.13 -23.54 2.16
CA LYS A 151 -1.74 -24.90 1.75
C LYS A 151 -2.84 -25.64 1.00
N ASN A 152 -4.11 -25.29 1.23
CA ASN A 152 -5.28 -25.99 0.69
C ASN A 152 -6.52 -25.06 0.60
N PRO A 153 -6.92 -24.61 -0.60
CA PRO A 153 -6.20 -24.73 -1.88
C PRO A 153 -4.85 -23.99 -1.85
N PRO A 154 -3.87 -24.36 -2.67
CA PRO A 154 -2.63 -23.61 -2.78
C PRO A 154 -2.87 -22.23 -3.40
N GLY A 155 -2.33 -21.19 -2.78
CA GLY A 155 -2.43 -19.79 -3.24
C GLY A 155 -1.98 -18.80 -2.18
N PHE A 156 -2.02 -17.52 -2.50
CA PHE A 156 -1.68 -16.43 -1.59
C PHE A 156 -2.93 -15.88 -0.89
N VAL A 157 -2.77 -15.41 0.34
CA VAL A 157 -3.87 -14.78 1.10
C VAL A 157 -4.06 -13.34 0.59
N PRO A 158 -5.28 -12.82 0.40
CA PRO A 158 -5.48 -11.41 0.11
C PRO A 158 -5.15 -10.54 1.33
N ALA A 159 -4.57 -9.36 1.11
CA ALA A 159 -4.34 -8.36 2.16
C ALA A 159 -5.62 -8.10 2.97
N ALA A 160 -5.49 -8.02 4.30
CA ALA A 160 -6.63 -7.77 5.19
C ALA A 160 -7.26 -6.39 4.94
N PHE A 161 -6.45 -5.43 4.47
CA PHE A 161 -6.86 -4.09 4.13
C PHE A 161 -5.97 -3.49 3.03
N TYR A 162 -6.57 -2.69 2.15
CA TYR A 162 -5.82 -1.89 1.17
C TYR A 162 -6.30 -0.44 1.27
N PRO A 163 -5.40 0.56 1.30
CA PRO A 163 -5.83 1.95 1.47
C PRO A 163 -6.64 2.43 0.27
N PHE A 164 -7.51 3.41 0.53
CA PHE A 164 -8.39 4.00 -0.46
C PHE A 164 -8.61 5.50 -0.16
N TYR A 165 -8.97 6.27 -1.18
CA TYR A 165 -9.15 7.72 -1.01
C TYR A 165 -10.52 8.03 -0.41
N SER A 166 -10.56 9.06 0.42
CA SER A 166 -11.77 9.68 0.94
C SER A 166 -11.65 11.19 0.89
N ASN A 167 -12.76 11.89 1.10
CA ASN A 167 -12.73 13.34 1.30
C ASN A 167 -13.51 13.75 2.54
N ARG A 168 -13.23 14.96 3.03
CA ARG A 168 -13.94 15.58 4.14
C ARG A 168 -13.89 17.09 4.05
N ASN A 169 -14.70 17.75 4.88
CA ASN A 169 -14.67 19.19 5.05
C ASN A 169 -13.85 19.57 6.29
N VAL A 170 -12.82 20.40 6.11
CA VAL A 170 -11.99 20.98 7.18
C VAL A 170 -12.01 22.49 7.02
N GLY A 171 -12.53 23.22 8.00
CA GLY A 171 -12.61 24.68 7.95
C GLY A 171 -13.44 25.23 6.78
N GLY A 172 -14.44 24.47 6.30
CA GLY A 172 -15.26 24.83 5.15
C GLY A 172 -14.62 24.55 3.79
N GLN A 173 -13.44 23.93 3.75
CA GLN A 173 -12.74 23.51 2.55
C GLN A 173 -12.78 21.99 2.40
N CYS A 174 -12.90 21.51 1.15
CA CYS A 174 -12.78 20.09 0.88
C CYS A 174 -11.31 19.66 0.86
N VAL A 175 -10.98 18.58 1.55
CA VAL A 175 -9.66 17.95 1.54
C VAL A 175 -9.77 16.47 1.22
N TRP A 176 -8.78 15.96 0.49
CA TRP A 176 -8.58 14.54 0.25
C TRP A 176 -7.79 13.91 1.40
N GLN A 177 -8.05 12.63 1.61
CA GLN A 177 -7.35 11.76 2.55
C GLN A 177 -7.12 10.41 1.88
N LEU A 178 -6.12 9.69 2.37
CA LEU A 178 -5.86 8.31 1.99
C LEU A 178 -5.84 7.44 3.23
N GLY A 179 -6.40 6.24 3.12
CA GLY A 179 -6.40 5.24 4.17
C GLY A 179 -7.74 4.55 4.19
N ASN A 180 -8.49 4.74 5.26
CA ASN A 180 -9.77 4.09 5.49
C ASN A 180 -10.91 5.11 5.60
N HIS A 181 -12.14 4.62 5.76
CA HIS A 181 -13.26 5.44 6.20
C HIS A 181 -13.02 5.88 7.65
N ILE A 182 -12.88 7.19 7.84
CA ILE A 182 -12.64 7.81 9.14
C ILE A 182 -13.86 8.67 9.51
N GLN A 183 -14.19 8.72 10.80
CA GLN A 183 -15.31 9.52 11.27
C GLN A 183 -15.17 10.99 10.84
N GLY A 184 -16.20 11.51 10.17
CA GLY A 184 -16.22 12.86 9.62
C GLY A 184 -15.83 12.95 8.14
N ASN A 185 -15.50 11.83 7.50
CA ASN A 185 -15.45 11.74 6.05
C ASN A 185 -16.81 12.10 5.46
N THR A 186 -16.78 12.89 4.39
CA THR A 186 -17.96 13.25 3.60
C THR A 186 -18.27 12.16 2.57
N ASN A 187 -17.23 11.55 2.00
CA ASN A 187 -17.37 10.43 1.05
C ASN A 187 -16.10 9.57 1.06
N ASP A 188 -16.26 8.25 1.04
CA ASP A 188 -15.17 7.26 0.88
C ASP A 188 -15.17 6.58 -0.50
N PHE A 189 -16.08 7.01 -1.37
CA PHE A 189 -16.26 6.53 -2.74
C PHE A 189 -16.50 5.02 -2.83
N GLY A 190 -17.03 4.42 -1.77
CA GLY A 190 -17.29 2.98 -1.69
C GLY A 190 -16.07 2.14 -1.33
N GLY A 191 -14.98 2.73 -0.81
CA GLY A 191 -13.79 2.01 -0.38
C GLY A 191 -12.93 1.53 -1.55
N ASN A 192 -12.33 0.34 -1.45
CA ASN A 192 -11.47 -0.22 -2.51
C ASN A 192 -12.12 -0.36 -3.89
N PRO A 193 -13.43 -0.70 -4.03
CA PRO A 193 -14.11 -0.66 -5.32
C PRO A 193 -13.98 0.65 -6.11
N GLN A 194 -13.62 1.77 -5.47
CA GLN A 194 -13.38 3.05 -6.14
C GLN A 194 -12.27 3.02 -7.19
N TYR A 195 -11.37 2.02 -7.14
CA TYR A 195 -10.31 1.86 -8.14
C TYR A 195 -10.85 1.32 -9.47
N GLY A 196 -12.11 0.87 -9.53
CA GLY A 196 -12.74 0.45 -10.78
C GLY A 196 -12.24 -0.89 -11.30
N THR A 197 -11.99 -0.98 -12.61
CA THR A 197 -11.57 -2.21 -13.28
C THR A 197 -10.14 -2.12 -13.76
N VAL A 198 -9.56 -3.28 -14.05
CA VAL A 198 -8.23 -3.35 -14.68
C VAL A 198 -8.20 -2.49 -15.94
N PHE A 199 -7.15 -1.70 -16.08
CA PHE A 199 -7.00 -0.66 -17.09
C PHE A 199 -5.61 -0.77 -17.73
N PRO A 200 -5.54 -0.72 -19.08
CA PRO A 200 -4.27 -0.77 -19.78
C PRO A 200 -3.61 0.61 -19.83
N GLU A 201 -2.38 0.71 -19.36
CA GLU A 201 -1.57 1.93 -19.38
C GLU A 201 -0.49 1.88 -20.47
N PRO A 202 -0.20 3.02 -21.13
CA PRO A 202 0.84 3.09 -22.13
C PRO A 202 2.23 3.12 -21.48
N GLU A 203 3.01 2.07 -21.71
CA GLU A 203 4.39 1.93 -21.27
C GLU A 203 5.37 2.12 -22.42
N THR A 204 6.46 2.84 -22.16
CA THR A 204 7.54 3.00 -23.13
C THR A 204 8.46 1.78 -23.11
N ILE A 205 8.72 1.20 -24.27
CA ILE A 205 9.66 0.09 -24.42
C ILE A 205 11.02 0.57 -24.90
N THR A 206 12.05 -0.26 -24.65
CA THR A 206 13.40 -0.02 -25.16
C THR A 206 13.35 0.18 -26.68
N GLY A 207 13.95 1.28 -27.16
CA GLY A 207 13.89 1.67 -28.57
C GLY A 207 12.77 2.67 -28.92
N GLY A 208 11.98 3.14 -27.95
CA GLY A 208 11.04 4.26 -28.12
C GLY A 208 9.64 3.89 -28.60
N GLY A 209 9.30 2.59 -28.64
CA GLY A 209 7.93 2.14 -28.88
C GLY A 209 7.02 2.34 -27.65
N VAL A 210 5.72 2.19 -27.85
CA VAL A 210 4.72 2.20 -26.77
C VAL A 210 3.91 0.91 -26.82
N VAL A 211 3.74 0.26 -25.68
CA VAL A 211 2.86 -0.90 -25.50
C VAL A 211 1.83 -0.59 -24.43
N ASN A 212 0.62 -1.12 -24.56
CA ASN A 212 -0.38 -1.00 -23.52
C ASN A 212 -0.36 -2.27 -22.66
N VAL A 213 -0.18 -2.11 -21.35
CA VAL A 213 -0.14 -3.22 -20.38
C VAL A 213 -1.12 -2.95 -19.24
N PHE A 214 -1.80 -4.00 -18.78
CA PHE A 214 -2.78 -3.97 -17.70
C PHE A 214 -2.10 -3.92 -16.34
N ILE A 215 -1.50 -2.78 -16.00
CA ILE A 215 -0.71 -2.57 -14.78
C ILE A 215 -1.44 -1.79 -13.69
N ALA A 216 -2.66 -1.32 -13.96
CA ALA A 216 -3.43 -0.51 -13.01
C ALA A 216 -4.90 -0.92 -12.95
N PHE A 217 -5.56 -0.63 -11.83
CA PHE A 217 -7.00 -0.44 -11.75
C PHE A 217 -7.29 1.05 -11.81
N ARG A 218 -8.26 1.46 -12.63
CA ARG A 218 -8.61 2.87 -12.77
C ARG A 218 -10.12 3.12 -12.81
N GLN A 219 -10.55 4.16 -12.10
CA GLN A 219 -11.89 4.74 -12.24
C GLN A 219 -11.80 6.27 -12.36
N ILE A 220 -12.41 6.82 -13.41
CA ILE A 220 -12.48 8.27 -13.62
C ILE A 220 -13.84 8.77 -13.14
N LEU A 221 -13.85 9.77 -12.26
CA LEU A 221 -15.08 10.43 -11.84
C LEU A 221 -15.53 11.44 -12.91
N SER A 222 -16.85 11.57 -13.10
CA SER A 222 -17.42 12.52 -14.06
C SER A 222 -17.17 13.98 -13.68
N THR A 223 -16.91 14.25 -12.40
CA THR A 223 -16.56 15.56 -11.85
C THR A 223 -15.47 15.41 -10.77
N ASN A 224 -14.69 16.46 -10.51
CA ASN A 224 -13.88 16.56 -9.30
C ASN A 224 -14.80 16.92 -8.11
N PRO A 225 -15.02 16.02 -7.13
CA PRO A 225 -15.91 16.25 -6.00
C PRO A 225 -15.27 17.10 -4.90
N CYS A 226 -13.96 17.38 -4.98
CA CYS A 226 -13.21 18.06 -3.94
C CYS A 226 -12.37 19.19 -4.53
N ARG A 227 -13.04 20.18 -5.11
CA ARG A 227 -12.36 21.34 -5.73
C ARG A 227 -11.74 22.22 -4.63
N ALA A 228 -10.56 22.79 -4.92
CA ALA A 228 -9.85 23.69 -4.02
C ALA A 228 -10.50 25.09 -3.91
#